data_AF-A0A845LHS9-F1
#
_entry.id   AF-A0A845LHS9-F1
#
_cell.length_a   1.000
_cell.length_b   1.000
_cell.length_c   1.000
_cell.angle_alpha   90.00
_cell.angle_beta   90.00
_cell.angle_gamma   90.00
#
_symmetry.space_group_name_H-M   'P 1'
#
loop_
_entity.id
_entity.type
_entity.pdbx_description
1 polymer ?
#
loop_
_entity_poly.entity_id
_entity_poly.type
_entity_poly.pdbx_seq_one_letter_code
_entity_poly.pdbx_strand_id
1 'polypeptide(L)' 'MKVISVERSDGPLKCKWCGKELTPDMEIEYSALECEYFCGSECATDYYFEFMKSMVIYLDESEDLEVVDGKVYEKRSEWK' A
#
# COMPACT_ATOMS: atom_id res chain seq x y z
N MET A 1 -24.91 -19.43 18.43
CA MET A 1 -24.25 -18.84 17.24
C MET A 1 -23.69 -19.99 16.41
N LYS A 2 -24.07 -20.09 15.13
CA LYS A 2 -23.59 -21.15 14.25
C LYS A 2 -22.38 -20.58 13.49
N VAL A 3 -21.18 -20.96 13.91
CA VAL A 3 -19.95 -20.61 13.19
C VAL A 3 -19.96 -21.47 11.93
N ILE A 4 -20.19 -20.85 10.79
CA ILE A 4 -20.05 -21.51 9.49
C ILE A 4 -18.59 -21.32 9.11
N SER A 5 -17.76 -22.34 9.32
CA SER A 5 -16.41 -22.38 8.79
C SER A 5 -16.49 -22.42 7.26
N VAL A 6 -16.17 -21.31 6.62
CA VAL A 6 -16.02 -21.25 5.16
C VAL A 6 -14.67 -21.89 4.85
N GLU A 7 -14.65 -23.22 4.75
CA GLU A 7 -13.49 -23.92 4.24
C GLU A 7 -13.39 -23.65 2.74
N ARG A 8 -12.56 -22.66 2.37
CA ARG A 8 -12.19 -22.45 0.97
C ARG A 8 -11.39 -23.68 0.52
N SER A 9 -11.60 -24.11 -0.72
CA SER A 9 -10.91 -25.25 -1.35
C SER A 9 -9.37 -25.14 -1.36
N ASP A 10 -8.85 -23.97 -1.03
CA ASP A 10 -7.47 -23.55 -1.32
C ASP A 10 -6.62 -23.42 -0.04
N GLY A 11 -7.17 -23.84 1.11
CA GLY A 11 -6.53 -23.73 2.42
C GLY A 11 -6.80 -22.41 3.15
N PRO A 12 -6.15 -22.19 4.30
CA PRO A 12 -6.38 -21.00 5.12
C PRO A 12 -5.88 -19.73 4.41
N LEU A 13 -6.64 -18.64 4.52
CA LEU A 13 -6.23 -17.33 4.03
C LEU A 13 -5.02 -16.85 4.85
N LYS A 14 -4.00 -16.29 4.19
CA LYS A 14 -2.77 -15.83 4.86
C LYS A 14 -2.44 -14.40 4.47
N CYS A 15 -1.85 -13.67 5.41
CA CYS A 15 -1.24 -12.37 5.16
C CYS A 15 -0.13 -12.52 4.13
N LYS A 16 -0.17 -11.75 3.05
CA LYS A 16 0.84 -11.78 1.99
C LYS A 16 2.25 -11.42 2.50
N TRP A 17 2.33 -10.47 3.43
CA TRP A 17 3.61 -9.99 3.96
C TRP A 17 4.23 -10.94 4.98
N CYS A 18 3.51 -11.29 6.05
CA CYS A 18 4.07 -12.04 7.18
C CYS A 18 3.66 -13.52 7.22
N GLY A 19 2.81 -13.98 6.31
CA GLY A 19 2.36 -15.38 6.24
C GLY A 19 1.41 -15.82 7.36
N LYS A 20 1.05 -14.92 8.29
CA LYS A 20 0.11 -15.20 9.38
C LYS A 20 -1.25 -15.60 8.81
N GLU A 21 -1.86 -16.65 9.37
CA GLU A 21 -3.22 -17.05 9.05
C GLU A 21 -4.22 -15.94 9.43
N LEU A 22 -5.11 -15.61 8.50
CA LEU A 22 -6.12 -14.57 8.65
C LEU A 22 -7.43 -15.21 9.10
N THR A 23 -7.95 -14.72 10.21
CA THR A 23 -9.21 -15.21 10.80
C THR A 23 -10.31 -14.15 10.68
N PRO A 24 -11.60 -14.53 10.64
CA PRO A 24 -12.71 -13.58 10.45
C PRO A 24 -12.87 -12.51 11.54
N ASP A 25 -12.23 -12.70 12.69
CA ASP A 25 -12.20 -11.80 13.84
C ASP A 25 -11.04 -10.80 13.82
N MET A 26 -10.16 -10.85 12.81
CA MET A 26 -9.08 -9.88 12.62
C MET A 26 -9.52 -8.69 11.76
N GLU A 27 -8.90 -7.54 11.98
CA GLU A 27 -8.88 -6.48 10.96
C GLU A 27 -8.01 -6.95 9.80
N ILE A 28 -8.61 -7.01 8.61
CA ILE A 28 -7.97 -7.48 7.38
C ILE A 28 -8.04 -6.35 6.36
N GLU A 29 -6.90 -6.06 5.75
CA GLU A 29 -6.81 -5.14 4.63
C GLU A 29 -6.66 -5.91 3.31
N TYR A 30 -7.16 -5.32 2.22
CA TYR A 30 -7.16 -5.91 0.89
C TYR A 30 -6.56 -4.93 -0.12
N SER A 31 -5.57 -5.40 -0.89
CA SER A 31 -5.05 -4.68 -2.06
C SER A 31 -5.79 -5.16 -3.31
N ALA A 32 -6.59 -4.28 -3.90
CA ALA A 32 -7.23 -4.54 -5.19
C ALA A 32 -6.23 -4.62 -6.35
N LEU A 33 -5.07 -3.96 -6.22
CA LEU A 33 -4.02 -3.97 -7.24
C LEU A 33 -3.34 -5.35 -7.31
N GLU A 34 -2.92 -5.85 -6.15
CA GLU A 34 -2.20 -7.13 -6.04
C GLU A 34 -3.15 -8.33 -5.95
N CYS A 35 -4.44 -8.10 -5.70
CA CYS A 35 -5.43 -9.12 -5.35
C CYS A 35 -5.06 -9.93 -4.09
N GLU A 36 -4.44 -9.29 -3.10
CA GLU A 36 -3.86 -9.92 -1.90
C GLU A 36 -4.43 -9.35 -0.59
N TYR A 37 -4.29 -10.11 0.51
CA TYR A 37 -4.79 -9.75 1.84
C TYR A 37 -3.66 -9.55 2.86
N PHE A 38 -3.88 -8.66 3.83
CA PHE A 38 -2.91 -8.29 4.86
C PHE A 38 -3.56 -8.30 6.24
N CYS A 39 -2.80 -8.64 7.28
CA CYS A 39 -3.30 -8.68 8.66
C CYS A 39 -3.39 -7.30 9.34
N GLY A 40 -3.25 -6.21 8.59
CA GLY A 40 -3.31 -4.83 9.08
C GLY A 40 -2.39 -3.89 8.30
N SER A 41 -2.53 -2.60 8.58
CA SER A 41 -1.85 -1.49 7.89
C SER A 41 -0.33 -1.60 7.87
N GLU A 42 0.31 -2.07 8.93
CA GLU A 42 1.77 -2.29 8.97
C GLU A 42 2.23 -3.28 7.88
N CYS A 43 1.46 -4.34 7.65
CA CYS A 43 1.76 -5.33 6.61
C CYS A 43 1.35 -4.86 5.20
N ALA A 44 0.49 -3.85 5.10
CA ALA A 44 0.04 -3.27 3.84
C ALA A 44 0.76 -1.94 3.49
N THR A 45 1.63 -1.44 4.38
CA THR A 45 2.20 -0.08 4.30
C THR A 45 2.91 0.18 2.98
N ASP A 46 3.79 -0.72 2.55
CA ASP A 46 4.53 -0.56 1.28
C ASP A 46 3.59 -0.57 0.07
N TYR A 47 2.51 -1.35 0.14
CA TYR A 47 1.49 -1.42 -0.90
C TYR A 47 0.60 -0.16 -0.95
N TYR A 48 0.41 0.51 0.18
CA TYR A 48 -0.27 1.82 0.20
C TYR A 48 0.55 2.89 -0.50
N PHE A 49 1.87 2.90 -0.37
CA PHE A 49 2.72 3.84 -1.09
C PHE A 49 2.65 3.62 -2.61
N GLU A 50 2.67 2.37 -3.06
CA GLU A 50 2.47 2.03 -4.47
C GLU A 50 1.08 2.45 -4.97
N PHE A 51 0.02 2.15 -4.22
CA PHE A 51 -1.34 2.53 -4.58
C PHE A 51 -1.55 4.06 -4.63
N MET A 52 -1.01 4.78 -3.66
CA MET A 52 -1.07 6.25 -3.61
C MET A 52 -0.10 6.91 -4.60
N LYS A 53 0.76 6.14 -5.29
CA LYS A 53 1.90 6.64 -6.07
C LYS A 53 2.75 7.65 -5.28
N SER A 54 2.79 7.49 -3.96
CA SER A 54 3.52 8.38 -3.08
C SER A 54 4.98 7.96 -3.13
N MET A 55 5.76 8.65 -3.97
CA MET A 55 7.19 8.42 -4.11
C MET A 55 7.97 9.29 -3.12
N VAL A 56 8.98 8.71 -2.47
CA VAL A 56 9.97 9.50 -1.72
C VAL A 56 10.74 10.36 -2.72
N ILE A 57 10.75 11.67 -2.51
CA ILE A 57 11.55 12.61 -3.29
C ILE A 57 12.75 13.08 -2.48
N TYR A 58 13.92 13.05 -3.10
CA TYR A 58 15.14 13.67 -2.57
C TYR A 58 15.29 15.04 -3.22
N LEU A 59 14.96 16.10 -2.48
CA LEU A 59 14.91 17.47 -3.01
C LEU A 59 16.30 18.00 -3.38
N ASP A 60 17.35 17.49 -2.73
CA ASP A 60 18.75 17.80 -3.01
C ASP A 60 19.28 17.12 -4.29
N GLU A 61 18.63 16.05 -4.73
CA GLU A 61 19.00 15.30 -5.94
C GLU A 61 18.09 15.61 -7.15
N SER A 62 16.99 16.34 -6.93
CA SER A 62 16.01 16.60 -7.98
C SER A 62 16.28 17.93 -8.70
N GLU A 63 16.84 17.84 -9.91
CA GLU A 63 17.07 19.01 -10.77
C GLU A 63 15.78 19.64 -11.29
N ASP A 64 14.68 18.88 -11.31
CA ASP A 64 13.39 19.27 -11.89
C ASP A 64 12.37 19.77 -10.86
N LEU A 65 12.70 19.79 -9.57
CA LEU A 65 11.78 20.24 -8.52
C LEU A 65 12.26 21.53 -7.85
N GLU A 66 11.32 22.38 -7.42
CA GLU A 66 11.58 23.57 -6.62
C GLU A 66 10.62 23.67 -5.43
N VAL A 67 11.07 24.30 -4.34
CA VAL A 67 10.27 24.54 -3.14
C VAL A 67 9.92 26.02 -3.04
N VAL A 68 8.63 26.35 -3.10
CA VAL A 68 8.11 27.71 -2.96
C VAL A 68 7.08 27.72 -1.83
N ASP A 69 7.30 28.55 -0.81
CA ASP A 69 6.43 28.68 0.37
C ASP A 69 6.10 27.33 1.05
N GLY A 70 7.09 26.43 1.13
CA GLY A 70 6.95 25.11 1.74
C GLY A 70 6.18 24.10 0.88
N LYS A 71 5.88 24.42 -0.38
CA LYS A 71 5.24 23.52 -1.35
C LYS A 71 6.23 23.14 -2.45
N VAL A 72 6.12 21.91 -2.94
CA VAL A 72 6.99 21.37 -4.00
C VAL A 72 6.29 21.55 -5.35
N TYR A 73 7.03 22.08 -6.33
CA TYR A 73 6.58 22.30 -7.71
C TYR A 73 7.57 21.66 -8.68
N GLU A 74 7.06 21.19 -9.81
CA GLU A 74 7.89 20.81 -10.95
C GLU A 74 8.32 22.09 -11.69
N LYS A 75 9.63 22.26 -11.89
CA LYS A 75 10.20 23.35 -12.67
C LYS A 75 9.65 23.22 -14.08
N ARG A 76 8.69 24.07 -14.43
CA ARG A 76 8.13 24.08 -15.79
C ARG A 76 9.25 24.34 -16.77
N SER A 77 9.61 23.32 -17.55
CA SER A 77 10.44 23.51 -18.73
C SER A 77 9.62 24.37 -19.69
N GLU A 78 9.95 25.65 -19.78
CA GLU A 78 9.48 26.47 -20.90
C GLU A 78 10.06 25.84 -22.17
N TRP A 79 9.25 25.05 -22.87
CA TRP A 79 9.58 24.59 -24.22
C TRP A 79 9.80 25.83 -25.09
N LYS A 80 11.07 26.10 -25.43
CA LYS A 80 11.46 27.05 -26.46
C LYS A 80 11.36 26.43 -27.85
#